data_AF-A0A914W8V4-F1
#
_entry.id   AF-A0A914W8V4-F1
#
_cell.length_a   1.000
_cell.length_b   1.000
_cell.length_c   1.000
_cell.angle_alpha   90.00
_cell.angle_beta   90.00
_cell.angle_gamma   90.00
#
_symmetry.space_group_name_H-M   'P 1'
#
loop_
_entity.id
_entity.type
_entity.pdbx_description
1 polymer ?
#
loop_
_entity_poly.entity_id
_entity_poly.type
_entity_poly.pdbx_seq_one_letter_code
_entity_poly.pdbx_strand_id
1 'polypeptide(L)'
;MFQNNSIVRRKHVHIDNRCVVAEEVAAWSGNAPIVSRATSAMAVAMKVKKCPTDDLAITNCAVVNKDDYDASRIKHVEVKTGPAHRYVFSIKNHPSVRRNEIAFAMPQRKWAALSLDQDVHVAPFNFDPNTQYIGSITLDADFQTKKKSVSFLANRRSIDCAVSAKRPSRSTLI
;
A
#
# COMPACT_ATOMS: atom_id res chain seq x y z
N MET A 1 12.31 5.49 -44.42
CA MET A 1 12.05 6.44 -43.32
C MET A 1 10.80 5.96 -42.59
N PHE A 2 10.94 5.27 -41.47
CA PHE A 2 9.80 4.91 -40.61
C PHE A 2 9.94 5.71 -39.32
N GLN A 3 9.00 6.64 -39.10
CA GLN A 3 8.93 7.43 -37.88
C GLN A 3 8.41 6.56 -36.73
N ASN A 4 9.29 6.32 -35.76
CA ASN A 4 8.92 5.77 -34.45
C ASN A 4 8.05 6.78 -33.71
N ASN A 5 6.76 6.46 -33.54
CA ASN A 5 5.88 7.20 -32.65
C ASN A 5 5.44 6.28 -31.50
N SER A 6 6.37 5.97 -30.60
CA SER A 6 6.07 5.33 -29.33
C SER A 6 5.40 6.36 -28.42
N ILE A 7 4.07 6.33 -28.41
CA ILE A 7 3.24 7.08 -27.47
C ILE A 7 3.51 6.52 -26.06
N VAL A 8 4.45 7.13 -25.34
CA VAL A 8 4.61 6.92 -23.89
C VAL A 8 3.42 7.60 -23.22
N ARG A 9 2.31 6.87 -23.06
CA ARG A 9 1.18 7.34 -22.26
C ARG A 9 1.63 7.38 -20.80
N ARG A 10 2.07 8.56 -20.35
CA ARG A 10 2.26 8.88 -18.94
C ARG A 10 0.92 8.72 -18.24
N LYS A 11 0.69 7.57 -17.60
CA LYS A 11 -0.34 7.47 -16.57
C LYS A 11 0.12 8.36 -15.42
N HIS A 12 -0.59 9.46 -15.20
CA HIS A 12 -0.37 10.35 -14.06
C HIS A 12 -0.81 9.58 -12.80
N VAL A 13 0.12 8.90 -12.14
CA VAL A 13 -0.14 8.25 -10.87
C VAL A 13 0.04 9.31 -9.79
N HIS A 14 -1.06 9.86 -9.30
CA HIS A 14 -1.04 10.76 -8.15
C HIS A 14 -0.80 9.90 -6.90
N ILE A 15 0.45 9.86 -6.46
CA ILE A 15 0.85 9.14 -5.25
C ILE A 15 1.11 10.21 -4.19
N ASP A 16 0.08 10.58 -3.45
CA ASP A 16 0.30 11.28 -2.18
C ASP A 16 1.02 10.34 -1.21
N ASN A 17 1.64 10.91 -0.18
CA ASN A 17 2.53 10.30 0.83
C ASN A 17 1.98 9.09 1.65
N ARG A 18 1.14 8.23 1.07
CA ARG A 18 0.34 7.19 1.72
C ARG A 18 0.24 5.94 0.85
N CYS A 19 1.14 5.00 1.13
CA CYS A 19 1.09 3.59 0.72
C CYS A 19 1.17 3.29 -0.78
N VAL A 20 1.88 2.20 -1.05
CA VAL A 20 2.36 1.79 -2.36
C VAL A 20 1.25 1.04 -3.12
N VAL A 21 0.82 1.64 -4.22
CA VAL A 21 -0.06 1.10 -5.29
C VAL A 21 -1.51 0.81 -4.87
N ALA A 22 -2.38 1.81 -5.01
CA ALA A 22 -3.75 1.54 -5.45
C ALA A 22 -3.80 1.75 -6.96
N GLU A 23 -3.85 0.66 -7.71
CA GLU A 23 -4.36 0.72 -9.06
C GLU A 23 -5.89 0.62 -8.96
N GLU A 24 -6.58 1.72 -9.25
CA GLU A 24 -7.99 1.62 -9.63
C GLU A 24 -8.01 0.88 -10.97
N VAL A 25 -8.24 -0.44 -10.94
CA VAL A 25 -8.50 -1.23 -12.13
C VAL A 25 -9.90 -0.89 -12.63
N ALA A 26 -10.02 0.26 -13.29
CA ALA A 26 -11.21 0.61 -14.05
C ALA A 26 -11.45 -0.51 -15.06
N ALA A 27 -12.60 -1.18 -14.95
CA ALA A 27 -13.01 -2.25 -15.83
C ALA A 27 -13.09 -1.74 -17.27
N TRP A 28 -12.04 -1.98 -18.06
CA TRP A 28 -12.09 -1.75 -19.50
C TRP A 28 -12.72 -2.97 -20.17
N SER A 29 -13.88 -2.76 -20.77
CA SER A 29 -14.43 -3.66 -21.78
C SER A 29 -13.56 -3.56 -23.04
N GLY A 30 -12.72 -4.57 -23.27
CA GLY A 30 -12.02 -4.74 -24.55
C GLY A 30 -10.55 -5.15 -24.42
N ASN A 31 -10.31 -6.44 -24.68
CA ASN A 31 -9.03 -7.11 -24.91
C ASN A 31 -8.03 -7.21 -23.72
N ALA A 32 -7.98 -8.42 -23.14
CA ALA A 32 -6.84 -8.96 -22.38
C ALA A 32 -5.54 -8.90 -23.22
N PRO A 33 -4.33 -8.74 -22.63
CA PRO A 33 -3.84 -9.60 -21.55
C PRO A 33 -3.03 -8.87 -20.46
N ILE A 34 -2.99 -9.48 -19.26
CA ILE A 34 -1.82 -9.76 -18.39
C ILE A 34 -2.47 -10.37 -17.14
N VAL A 35 -2.58 -11.69 -17.15
CA VAL A 35 -2.87 -12.45 -15.94
C VAL A 35 -1.62 -12.33 -15.07
N SER A 36 -1.60 -11.36 -14.14
CA SER A 36 -0.81 -11.55 -12.93
C SER A 36 -1.41 -12.80 -12.28
N ARG A 37 -0.62 -13.86 -12.26
CA ARG A 37 -1.02 -15.17 -11.77
C ARG A 37 -1.25 -15.05 -10.26
N ALA A 38 -2.45 -14.64 -9.88
CA ALA A 38 -2.97 -14.81 -8.54
C ALA A 38 -3.01 -16.33 -8.30
N THR A 39 -1.97 -16.86 -7.66
CA THR A 39 -2.09 -18.12 -6.93
C THR A 39 -3.40 -18.06 -6.18
N SER A 40 -4.29 -19.01 -6.46
CA SER A 40 -5.62 -19.15 -5.86
C SER A 40 -5.46 -19.42 -4.36
N ALA A 41 -5.09 -18.38 -3.61
CA ALA A 41 -5.21 -18.33 -2.17
C ALA A 41 -6.58 -17.69 -1.91
N MET A 42 -7.44 -18.40 -1.18
CA MET A 42 -8.79 -17.95 -0.90
C MET A 42 -8.78 -16.53 -0.32
N ALA A 43 -9.55 -15.63 -0.92
CA ALA A 43 -9.82 -14.33 -0.32
C ALA A 43 -10.64 -14.56 0.96
N VAL A 44 -10.16 -14.05 2.08
CA VAL A 44 -10.80 -14.19 3.40
C VAL A 44 -11.59 -12.91 3.69
N ALA A 45 -12.81 -13.05 4.19
CA ALA A 45 -13.57 -11.92 4.71
C ALA A 45 -13.01 -11.50 6.08
N MET A 46 -12.58 -10.25 6.20
CA MET A 46 -12.03 -9.70 7.44
C MET A 46 -12.77 -8.43 7.85
N LYS A 47 -12.85 -8.19 9.16
CA LYS A 47 -13.49 -7.01 9.73
C LYS A 47 -12.49 -5.88 9.92
N VAL A 48 -12.84 -4.68 9.46
CA VAL A 48 -11.98 -3.49 9.59
C VAL A 48 -11.98 -2.96 11.02
N LYS A 49 -10.79 -2.77 11.59
CA LYS A 49 -10.59 -2.22 12.93
C LYS A 49 -9.68 -1.00 12.94
N LYS A 50 -9.66 -0.30 14.07
CA LYS A 50 -8.74 0.82 14.31
C LYS A 50 -7.33 0.27 14.55
N CYS A 51 -6.32 0.93 13.99
CA CYS A 51 -4.91 0.68 14.30
C CYS A 51 -4.67 0.72 15.83
N PRO A 52 -4.00 -0.30 16.40
CA PRO A 52 -3.88 -0.44 17.85
C PRO A 52 -2.96 0.60 18.50
N THR A 53 -1.90 1.03 17.83
CA THR A 53 -0.94 2.01 18.34
C THR A 53 -0.63 3.10 17.31
N ASP A 54 -0.22 4.28 17.79
CA ASP A 54 0.19 5.40 16.94
C ASP A 54 1.52 5.11 16.22
N ASP A 55 2.42 4.34 16.84
CA ASP A 55 3.67 3.89 16.22
C ASP A 55 3.42 3.03 14.98
N LEU A 56 2.38 2.20 15.00
CA LEU A 56 1.97 1.44 13.82
C LEU A 56 1.26 2.31 12.79
N ALA A 57 0.55 3.36 13.23
CA ALA A 57 -0.19 4.24 12.34
C ALA A 57 0.72 5.04 11.38
N ILE A 58 1.96 5.35 11.77
CA ILE A 58 2.96 6.02 10.92
C ILE A 58 3.71 5.06 9.97
N THR A 59 3.42 3.75 10.01
CA THR A 59 4.13 2.76 9.18
C THR A 59 3.52 2.58 7.80
N ASN A 60 2.33 3.13 7.55
CA ASN A 60 1.55 2.87 6.34
C ASN A 60 1.31 1.37 6.05
N CYS A 61 1.41 0.48 7.04
CA CYS A 61 1.08 -0.93 6.91
C CYS A 61 -0.33 -1.23 7.41
N ALA A 62 -0.98 -2.25 6.85
CA ALA A 62 -2.15 -2.86 7.46
C ALA A 62 -1.69 -3.79 8.59
N VAL A 63 -2.39 -3.78 9.73
CA VAL A 63 -2.01 -4.57 10.89
C VAL A 63 -2.96 -5.76 11.01
N VAL A 64 -2.42 -6.97 11.05
CA VAL A 64 -3.18 -8.23 11.03
C VAL A 64 -2.69 -9.19 12.11
N ASN A 65 -3.51 -10.18 12.46
CA ASN A 65 -3.06 -11.28 13.30
C ASN A 65 -2.09 -12.20 12.51
N LYS A 66 -1.11 -12.77 13.21
CA LYS A 66 -0.13 -13.70 12.62
C LYS A 66 -0.77 -14.99 12.12
N ASP A 67 -1.82 -15.46 12.80
CA ASP A 67 -2.52 -16.70 12.47
C ASP A 67 -3.30 -16.59 11.15
N ASP A 68 -3.76 -15.39 10.79
CA ASP A 68 -4.46 -15.15 9.53
C ASP A 68 -3.45 -14.94 8.38
N TYR A 69 -2.51 -14.02 8.59
CA TYR A 69 -1.48 -13.67 7.60
C TYR A 69 -0.13 -13.46 8.29
N ASP A 70 0.77 -14.44 8.15
CA ASP A 70 2.12 -14.32 8.69
C ASP A 70 2.98 -13.38 7.82
N ALA A 71 3.33 -12.22 8.37
CA ALA A 71 4.14 -11.20 7.70
C ALA A 71 5.57 -11.66 7.38
N SER A 72 6.04 -12.78 7.93
CA SER A 72 7.29 -13.40 7.51
C SER A 72 7.20 -14.01 6.11
N ARG A 73 6.02 -14.52 5.73
CA ARG A 73 5.76 -15.23 4.47
C ARG A 73 5.01 -14.38 3.45
N ILE A 74 3.97 -13.68 3.89
CA ILE A 74 3.10 -12.86 3.04
C ILE A 74 3.43 -11.41 3.34
N LYS A 75 3.96 -10.67 2.37
CA LYS A 75 4.37 -9.27 2.59
C LYS A 75 3.27 -8.27 2.27
N HIS A 76 2.42 -8.60 1.30
CA HIS A 76 1.38 -7.71 0.81
C HIS A 76 0.05 -8.44 0.68
N VAL A 77 -1.03 -7.68 0.80
CA VAL A 77 -2.38 -8.15 0.62
C VAL A 77 -3.15 -7.18 -0.28
N GLU A 78 -4.01 -7.73 -1.13
CA GLU A 78 -5.02 -7.00 -1.88
C GLU A 78 -6.30 -6.96 -1.05
N VAL A 79 -6.83 -5.75 -0.84
CA VAL A 79 -8.08 -5.50 -0.11
C VAL A 79 -9.12 -5.01 -1.11
N LYS A 80 -10.22 -5.75 -1.24
CA LYS A 80 -11.37 -5.40 -2.08
C LYS A 80 -12.46 -4.81 -1.20
N THR A 81 -12.81 -3.56 -1.47
CA THR A 81 -13.84 -2.81 -0.75
C THR A 81 -15.15 -2.71 -1.54
N GLY A 82 -15.10 -3.00 -2.84
CA GLY A 82 -16.26 -3.05 -3.73
C GLY A 82 -15.90 -3.71 -5.07
N PRO A 83 -16.85 -3.77 -6.03
CA PRO A 83 -16.65 -4.46 -7.32
C PRO A 83 -15.45 -3.97 -8.13
N ALA A 84 -15.18 -2.66 -8.11
CA ALA A 84 -14.09 -2.01 -8.84
C ALA A 84 -12.98 -1.44 -7.95
N HIS A 85 -13.13 -1.52 -6.62
CA HIS A 85 -12.21 -0.87 -5.68
C HIS A 85 -11.28 -1.89 -5.03
N ARG A 86 -10.00 -1.81 -5.39
CA ARG A 86 -8.94 -2.69 -4.89
C ARG A 86 -7.75 -1.86 -4.45
N TYR A 87 -7.18 -2.23 -3.32
CA TYR A 87 -6.06 -1.52 -2.71
C TYR A 87 -5.03 -2.53 -2.24
N VAL A 88 -3.75 -2.29 -2.52
CA VAL A 88 -2.67 -3.16 -2.03
C VAL A 88 -2.03 -2.53 -0.80
N PHE A 89 -1.90 -3.32 0.26
CA PHE A 89 -1.26 -2.90 1.50
C PHE A 89 -0.14 -3.87 1.88
N SER A 90 0.97 -3.32 2.36
CA SER A 90 1.96 -4.10 3.10
C SER A 90 1.42 -4.45 4.49
N ILE A 91 1.70 -5.65 4.98
CA ILE A 91 1.19 -6.10 6.28
C ILE A 91 2.24 -6.10 7.39
N LYS A 92 1.78 -5.94 8.62
CA LYS A 92 2.53 -6.18 9.86
C LYS A 92 1.70 -6.96 10.84
N ASN A 93 2.35 -7.83 11.60
CA ASN A 93 1.68 -8.56 12.67
C ASN A 93 1.70 -7.79 13.99
N HIS A 94 0.59 -7.84 14.73
CA HIS A 94 0.52 -7.34 16.09
C HIS A 94 -0.42 -8.20 16.95
N PRO A 95 -0.02 -8.60 18.17
CA PRO A 95 -0.80 -9.54 19.00
C PRO A 95 -2.15 -8.98 19.47
N SER A 96 -2.34 -7.66 19.47
CA SER A 96 -3.61 -7.05 19.88
C SER A 96 -4.72 -7.12 18.82
N VAL A 97 -4.40 -7.48 17.59
CA VAL A 97 -5.39 -7.65 16.51
C VAL A 97 -5.93 -9.06 16.59
N ARG A 98 -7.26 -9.23 16.65
CA ARG A 98 -7.85 -10.57 16.75
C ARG A 98 -7.86 -11.25 15.38
N ARG A 99 -8.09 -12.56 15.38
CA ARG A 99 -8.27 -13.32 14.14
C ARG A 99 -9.47 -12.81 13.36
N ASN A 100 -9.40 -12.86 12.03
CA ASN A 100 -10.37 -12.30 11.08
C ASN A 100 -10.57 -10.77 11.20
N GLU A 101 -9.62 -10.06 11.82
CA GLU A 101 -9.63 -8.59 11.89
C GLU A 101 -8.42 -8.02 11.17
N ILE A 102 -8.62 -6.87 10.51
CA ILE A 102 -7.56 -6.10 9.87
C ILE A 102 -7.65 -4.65 10.31
N ALA A 103 -6.57 -4.15 10.89
CA ALA A 103 -6.53 -2.84 11.49
C ALA A 103 -5.81 -1.83 10.59
N PHE A 104 -6.45 -0.67 10.41
CA PHE A 104 -5.96 0.41 9.57
C PHE A 104 -5.88 1.74 10.33
N ALA A 105 -4.86 2.52 10.02
CA ALA A 105 -4.71 3.89 10.45
C ALA A 105 -5.77 4.79 9.80
N MET A 106 -6.10 5.93 10.43
CA MET A 106 -7.08 6.87 9.88
C MET A 106 -6.75 7.34 8.45
N PRO A 107 -5.49 7.66 8.09
CA PRO A 107 -5.16 8.07 6.72
C PRO A 107 -5.46 6.98 5.67
N GLN A 108 -5.16 5.71 5.99
CA GLN A 108 -5.43 4.56 5.12
C GLN A 108 -6.94 4.35 4.94
N ARG A 109 -7.71 4.44 6.04
CA ARG A 109 -9.16 4.28 6.00
C ARG A 109 -9.85 5.36 5.16
N LYS A 110 -9.44 6.63 5.32
CA LYS A 110 -9.97 7.73 4.50
C LYS A 110 -9.66 7.54 3.01
N TRP A 111 -8.46 7.06 2.68
CA TRP A 111 -8.04 6.85 1.30
C TRP A 111 -8.76 5.69 0.61
N ALA A 112 -8.90 4.55 1.29
CA ALA A 112 -9.57 3.38 0.76
C ALA A 112 -11.09 3.32 1.05
N ALA A 113 -11.68 4.44 1.49
CA ALA A 113 -13.08 4.56 1.89
C ALA A 113 -13.54 3.44 2.86
N LEU A 114 -12.72 3.15 3.87
CA LEU A 114 -12.98 2.08 4.84
C LEU A 114 -13.70 2.59 6.10
N SER A 115 -14.85 2.00 6.41
CA SER A 115 -15.55 2.19 7.68
C SER A 115 -15.07 1.20 8.74
N LEU A 116 -15.20 1.55 10.03
CA LEU A 116 -14.95 0.58 11.10
C LEU A 116 -16.04 -0.49 11.09
N ASP A 117 -15.65 -1.71 11.46
CA ASP A 117 -16.51 -2.88 11.59
C ASP A 117 -17.16 -3.38 10.30
N GLN A 118 -16.87 -2.74 9.16
CA GLN A 118 -17.25 -3.23 7.84
C GLN A 118 -16.43 -4.48 7.49
N ASP A 119 -17.02 -5.35 6.68
CA ASP A 119 -16.35 -6.53 6.16
C ASP A 119 -15.71 -6.21 4.80
N VAL A 120 -14.48 -6.69 4.61
CA VAL A 120 -13.70 -6.54 3.38
C VAL A 120 -13.11 -7.87 2.96
N HIS A 121 -12.91 -8.08 1.67
CA HIS A 121 -12.24 -9.29 1.17
C HIS A 121 -10.75 -9.02 1.03
N VAL A 122 -9.95 -9.84 1.70
CA VAL A 122 -8.49 -9.72 1.73
C VAL A 122 -7.89 -10.97 1.10
N ALA A 123 -6.97 -10.80 0.16
CA ALA A 123 -6.23 -11.89 -0.46
C ALA A 123 -4.72 -11.61 -0.44
N PRO A 124 -3.85 -12.62 -0.34
CA PRO A 124 -2.42 -12.45 -0.53
C PRO A 124 -2.11 -11.81 -1.88
N PHE A 125 -1.16 -10.87 -1.90
CA PHE A 125 -0.71 -10.22 -3.13
C PHE A 125 0.81 -10.30 -3.24
N ASN A 126 1.29 -10.67 -4.42
CA ASN A 126 2.71 -10.69 -4.74
C ASN A 126 2.96 -9.84 -5.97
N PHE A 127 3.88 -8.88 -5.86
CA PHE A 127 4.32 -8.10 -6.99
C PHE A 127 5.15 -8.98 -7.95
N ASP A 128 4.99 -8.77 -9.25
CA ASP A 128 5.88 -9.35 -10.26
C ASP A 128 7.24 -8.66 -10.18
N PRO A 129 8.29 -9.39 -9.76
CA PRO A 129 9.62 -8.84 -9.59
C PRO A 129 10.30 -8.48 -10.91
N ASN A 130 9.67 -8.66 -12.07
CA ASN A 130 10.25 -8.24 -13.35
C ASN A 130 9.61 -6.95 -13.88
N THR A 131 8.41 -6.61 -13.41
CA THR A 131 7.59 -5.55 -14.02
C THR A 131 7.08 -4.52 -13.03
N GLN A 132 7.05 -4.82 -11.73
CA GLN A 132 6.40 -3.99 -10.72
C GLN A 132 7.40 -3.38 -9.73
N TYR A 133 8.31 -2.55 -10.24
CA TYR A 133 9.21 -1.73 -9.43
C TYR A 133 8.90 -0.24 -9.58
N ILE A 134 9.18 0.51 -8.51
CA ILE A 134 9.09 1.96 -8.52
C ILE A 134 10.46 2.52 -8.93
N GLY A 135 10.56 3.05 -10.14
CA GLY A 135 11.77 3.76 -10.61
C GLY A 135 11.84 5.21 -10.13
N SER A 136 10.69 5.90 -10.08
CA SER A 136 10.56 7.28 -9.62
C SER A 136 9.16 7.50 -9.06
N ILE A 137 9.04 8.39 -8.07
CA ILE A 137 7.78 8.77 -7.45
C ILE A 137 7.78 10.28 -7.20
N THR A 138 6.63 10.92 -7.42
CA THR A 138 6.39 12.33 -7.06
C THR A 138 5.37 12.35 -5.94
N LEU A 139 5.71 13.00 -4.83
CA LEU A 139 4.93 13.03 -3.60
C LEU A 139 4.61 14.48 -3.25
N ASP A 140 3.34 14.76 -2.97
CA ASP A 140 2.93 16.02 -2.36
C ASP A 140 2.98 15.89 -0.83
N ALA A 141 3.60 16.87 -0.17
CA ALA A 141 3.83 16.86 1.27
C ALA A 141 3.39 18.19 1.90
N ASP A 142 2.65 18.09 3.00
CA ASP A 142 2.16 19.21 3.79
C ASP A 142 2.16 18.85 5.29
N PHE A 143 2.06 19.86 6.16
CA PHE A 143 1.97 19.69 7.60
C PHE A 143 0.63 19.11 8.02
N GLN A 144 0.66 17.94 8.64
CA GLN A 144 -0.56 17.25 9.10
C GLN A 144 -1.34 18.01 10.18
N THR A 145 -0.67 18.87 10.97
CA THR A 145 -1.29 19.63 12.06
C THR A 145 -0.97 21.12 11.96
N LYS A 146 -2.00 21.95 11.81
CA LYS A 146 -1.88 23.42 11.67
C LYS A 146 -1.18 24.13 12.85
N LYS A 147 -1.15 23.51 14.04
CA LYS A 147 -0.52 24.09 15.25
C LYS A 147 1.01 23.97 15.29
N LYS A 148 1.64 23.18 14.41
CA LYS A 148 3.09 22.92 14.39
C LYS A 148 3.76 23.39 13.10
N SER A 149 3.21 24.42 12.45
CA SER A 149 3.87 25.07 11.32
C SER A 149 4.99 25.99 11.84
N VAL A 150 6.11 25.39 12.20
CA VAL A 150 7.36 26.13 12.34
C VAL A 150 7.97 26.28 10.95
N SER A 151 8.35 27.50 10.58
CA SER A 151 9.01 27.81 9.31
C SER A 151 10.46 27.30 9.33
N PHE A 152 10.65 25.98 9.35
CA PHE A 152 11.95 25.39 9.09
C PHE A 152 12.05 25.10 7.59
N LEU A 153 13.23 25.35 7.01
CA LEU A 153 13.54 24.93 5.65
C LEU A 153 13.63 23.40 5.64
N ALA A 154 12.56 22.73 5.22
CA ALA A 154 12.58 21.30 4.99
C ALA A 154 13.48 21.01 3.78
N ASN A 155 14.66 20.43 4.02
CA ASN A 155 15.58 20.06 2.94
C ASN A 155 15.03 18.83 2.20
N ARG A 156 14.78 18.95 0.89
CA ARG A 156 14.30 17.85 0.03
C ARG A 156 15.13 16.58 0.18
N ARG A 157 16.47 16.69 0.29
CA ARG A 157 17.34 15.53 0.51
C ARG A 157 17.07 14.82 1.84
N SER A 158 16.70 15.56 2.89
CA SER A 158 16.37 14.99 4.20
C SER A 158 15.04 14.22 4.15
N ILE A 159 14.06 14.74 3.41
CA ILE A 159 12.78 14.06 3.16
C ILE A 159 13.02 12.78 2.32
N ASP A 160 13.80 12.88 1.24
CA ASP A 160 14.15 11.74 0.40
C ASP A 160 14.90 10.66 1.20
N CYS A 161 15.84 11.06 2.06
CA CYS A 161 16.53 10.14 2.97
C CYS A 161 15.57 9.51 3.99
N ALA A 162 14.61 10.24 4.55
CA ALA A 162 13.61 9.68 5.47
C ALA A 162 12.67 8.68 4.77
N VAL A 163 12.34 8.91 3.49
CA VAL A 163 11.59 7.97 2.65
C VAL A 163 12.44 6.74 2.31
N SER A 164 13.74 6.93 2.03
CA SER A 164 14.67 5.87 1.62
C SER A 164 15.22 5.02 2.79
N ALA A 165 15.38 5.61 3.98
CA ALA A 165 16.01 5.00 5.17
C ALA A 165 15.16 3.92 5.85
N LYS A 166 13.96 3.61 5.35
CA LYS A 166 13.14 2.48 5.80
C LYS A 166 13.53 1.13 5.16
N ARG A 167 14.72 1.05 4.54
CA ARG A 167 15.36 -0.24 4.19
C ARG A 167 15.81 -0.94 5.48
N PRO A 168 15.40 -2.19 5.75
CA PRO A 168 16.11 -2.99 6.74
C PRO A 168 17.58 -3.11 6.31
N SER A 169 18.50 -2.88 7.23
CA SER A 169 19.93 -3.07 6.97
C SER A 169 20.14 -4.48 6.43
N ARG A 170 20.69 -4.60 5.23
CA ARG A 170 21.42 -5.80 4.86
C ARG A 170 22.62 -5.84 5.82
N SER A 171 22.50 -6.62 6.88
CA SER A 171 23.66 -7.09 7.63
C SER A 171 24.39 -8.05 6.69
N THR A 172 25.41 -7.55 6.02
CA THR A 172 26.42 -8.39 5.38
C THR A 172 27.18 -9.08 6.52
N LEU A 173 26.87 -10.35 6.75
CA LEU A 173 27.79 -11.28 7.40
C LEU A 173 28.76 -11.78 6.33
N ILE A 174 29.98 -11.25 6.35
CA ILE A 174 31.21 -11.97 5.98
C ILE A 174 32.27 -11.48 6.96
#